data_AF-A0A0D3CZA6-F1
#
_entry.id   AF-A0A0D3CZA6-F1
#
_cell.length_a   1.000
_cell.length_b   1.000
_cell.length_c   1.000
_cell.angle_alpha   90.00
_cell.angle_beta   90.00
_cell.angle_gamma   90.00
#
_symmetry.space_group_name_H-M   'P 1'
#
loop_
_entity.id
_entity.type
_entity.pdbx_description
1 polymer ?
#
loop_
_entity_poly.entity_id
_entity_poly.type
_entity_poly.pdbx_seq_one_letter_code
_entity_poly.pdbx_strand_id
1 'polypeptide(L)'
;MSSSSLDYDMSYKVPNATESDPKKRKGPLEKAFQNEAREQCDGEVSRMFYTGGLSFNLARNPHYRNSYVRASQIPGYVPPGYNALRTTLLQKERKNIEMHLQPLKNTWKQKGVVTDNASNCVKAGALISAKFPTIFWTPCVVHTLNLALKNICSPLLSTRNNEAVLVMFTEHCDLKLLTIASTRFASTVVMLKRFKKIKTGLQQMVISPKWDDYKEDGVERASAVKKKILDKLFREELEYALSFTLPIYSVIRAIDTDKPSLHLVYEWYYSSEWLAEEDSRKAPHQDLEVTRERKNCIMKYFPNQDERREVNVEYSNFSLCMEDFGSVDVIHDRFILEPLRWWAVHGSSAPKLQILAFKLLGQPFSSSCCERNWSTYKFIHSAIRNKIVPQRAEDLVFVHTNLRLLSRRSSSYKEGPSCMWDVGGDQFDSLDEINLGKLEFEDLSLDELELEAVLFGGDGENENNDEFDI
;
A
#
# COMPACT_ATOMS: atom_id res chain seq x y z
N MET A 1 34.56 4.16 -8.14
CA MET A 1 34.85 4.02 -9.59
C MET A 1 33.83 3.06 -10.19
N SER A 2 33.12 3.51 -11.24
CA SER A 2 32.11 2.81 -12.06
C SER A 2 30.88 2.22 -11.33
N SER A 3 29.84 3.03 -11.12
CA SER A 3 28.48 2.51 -10.91
C SER A 3 28.00 1.91 -12.23
N SER A 4 28.05 0.58 -12.38
CA SER A 4 27.36 -0.08 -13.48
C SER A 4 25.86 0.14 -13.28
N SER A 5 25.27 1.04 -14.06
CA SER A 5 23.83 1.08 -14.26
C SER A 5 23.43 -0.27 -14.85
N LEU A 6 22.93 -1.18 -14.00
CA LEU A 6 22.25 -2.37 -14.47
C LEU A 6 20.98 -1.88 -15.16
N ASP A 7 21.05 -1.79 -16.48
CA ASP A 7 19.91 -1.45 -17.31
C ASP A 7 18.93 -2.63 -17.28
N TYR A 8 17.82 -2.47 -16.56
CA TYR A 8 16.74 -3.47 -16.46
C TYR A 8 15.77 -3.35 -17.64
N ASP A 9 16.24 -2.85 -18.79
CA ASP A 9 15.43 -2.76 -20.00
C ASP A 9 15.06 -4.18 -20.47
N MET A 10 13.80 -4.55 -20.23
CA MET A 10 13.20 -5.79 -20.71
C MET A 10 12.66 -5.67 -22.14
N SER A 11 12.97 -4.57 -22.85
CA SER A 11 12.65 -4.46 -24.27
C SER A 11 13.49 -5.49 -25.06
N TYR A 12 12.83 -6.26 -25.92
CA TYR A 12 13.56 -7.10 -26.86
C TYR A 12 14.31 -6.20 -27.84
N LYS A 13 15.65 -6.31 -27.88
CA LYS A 13 16.51 -5.56 -28.82
C LYS A 13 15.99 -5.68 -30.25
N VAL A 14 15.75 -4.55 -30.88
CA VAL A 14 15.33 -4.44 -32.28
C VAL A 14 16.59 -4.60 -33.16
N PRO A 15 16.62 -5.51 -34.15
CA PRO A 15 17.64 -5.45 -35.19
C PRO A 15 17.45 -4.13 -35.95
N ASN A 16 18.50 -3.30 -36.03
CA ASN A 16 18.47 -1.99 -36.71
C ASN A 16 17.63 -2.05 -37.99
N ALA A 17 16.55 -1.27 -38.01
CA ALA A 17 15.77 -1.08 -39.21
C ALA A 17 16.69 -0.52 -40.29
N THR A 18 16.90 -1.29 -41.35
CA THR A 18 17.55 -0.82 -42.57
C THR A 18 16.88 0.46 -43.04
N GLU A 19 17.70 1.50 -43.26
CA GLU A 19 17.31 2.78 -43.84
C GLU A 19 16.38 2.56 -45.05
N SER A 20 15.11 2.93 -44.91
CA SER A 20 14.20 2.99 -46.05
C SER A 20 14.42 4.31 -46.80
N ASP A 21 14.81 4.19 -48.06
CA ASP A 21 15.15 5.22 -49.04
C ASP A 21 14.17 6.43 -49.07
N PRO A 22 14.63 7.71 -48.99
CA PRO A 22 13.76 8.89 -48.79
C PRO A 22 12.90 9.33 -50.00
N LYS A 23 12.83 8.56 -51.09
CA LYS A 23 12.20 8.99 -52.35
C LYS A 23 10.99 8.16 -52.78
N LYS A 24 9.93 8.13 -51.97
CA LYS A 24 8.55 7.91 -52.45
C LYS A 24 7.58 8.80 -51.68
N ARG A 25 7.28 9.99 -52.21
CA ARG A 25 6.16 10.81 -51.73
C ARG A 25 4.85 10.09 -52.09
N LYS A 26 4.22 9.47 -51.09
CA LYS A 26 2.92 8.79 -51.21
C LYS A 26 1.82 9.75 -51.69
N GLY A 27 1.07 9.35 -52.72
CA GLY A 27 0.04 10.17 -53.36
C GLY A 27 -1.24 10.36 -52.50
N PRO A 28 -2.13 11.32 -52.84
CA PRO A 28 -3.33 11.62 -52.07
C PRO A 28 -4.28 10.42 -51.87
N LEU A 29 -4.40 9.57 -52.90
CA LEU A 29 -5.24 8.38 -52.86
C LEU A 29 -4.65 7.29 -51.94
N GLU A 30 -3.33 7.09 -51.97
CA GLU A 30 -2.64 6.15 -51.08
C GLU A 30 -2.71 6.62 -49.61
N LYS A 31 -2.70 7.94 -49.38
CA LYS A 31 -2.99 8.53 -48.06
C LYS A 31 -4.44 8.32 -47.64
N ALA A 32 -5.40 8.45 -48.56
CA ALA A 32 -6.82 8.20 -48.27
C ALA A 32 -7.09 6.74 -47.90
N PHE A 33 -6.54 5.78 -48.65
CA PHE A 33 -6.63 4.34 -48.31
C PHE A 33 -5.90 4.01 -47.00
N GLN A 34 -4.79 4.68 -46.70
CA GLN A 34 -4.12 4.53 -45.40
C GLN A 34 -4.97 5.12 -44.26
N ASN A 35 -5.77 6.14 -44.50
CA ASN A 35 -6.68 6.70 -43.50
C ASN A 35 -7.86 5.76 -43.22
N GLU A 36 -8.48 5.20 -44.27
CA GLU A 36 -9.58 4.23 -44.10
C GLU A 36 -9.09 2.95 -43.40
N ALA A 37 -7.92 2.42 -43.80
CA ALA A 37 -7.34 1.25 -43.14
C ALA A 37 -6.96 1.51 -41.67
N ARG A 38 -6.49 2.73 -41.36
CA ARG A 38 -6.24 3.16 -39.97
C ARG A 38 -7.53 3.25 -39.18
N GLU A 39 -8.56 3.87 -39.73
CA GLU A 39 -9.87 3.99 -39.08
C GLU A 39 -10.51 2.62 -38.81
N GLN A 40 -10.40 1.68 -39.75
CA GLN A 40 -10.84 0.30 -39.54
C GLN A 40 -10.05 -0.40 -38.42
N CYS A 41 -8.72 -0.25 -38.41
CA CYS A 41 -7.86 -0.80 -37.35
C CYS A 41 -8.19 -0.20 -35.98
N ASP A 42 -8.32 1.12 -35.91
CA ASP A 42 -8.70 1.82 -34.68
C ASP A 42 -10.09 1.38 -34.22
N GLY A 43 -11.03 1.17 -35.15
CA GLY A 43 -12.36 0.62 -34.86
C GLY A 43 -12.32 -0.78 -34.25
N GLU A 44 -11.50 -1.69 -34.76
CA GLU A 44 -11.32 -3.04 -34.17
C GLU A 44 -10.67 -2.98 -32.79
N VAL A 45 -9.67 -2.12 -32.62
CA VAL A 45 -9.04 -1.86 -31.33
C VAL A 45 -10.07 -1.33 -30.32
N SER A 46 -10.88 -0.34 -30.70
CA SER A 46 -11.95 0.20 -29.85
C SER A 46 -12.98 -0.86 -29.49
N ARG A 47 -13.42 -1.68 -30.46
CA ARG A 47 -14.35 -2.79 -30.20
C ARG A 47 -13.76 -3.76 -29.18
N MET A 48 -12.49 -4.12 -29.29
CA MET A 48 -11.83 -4.99 -28.30
C MET A 48 -11.91 -4.43 -26.88
N PHE A 49 -11.70 -3.12 -26.69
CA PHE A 49 -11.84 -2.49 -25.36
C PHE A 49 -13.28 -2.54 -24.86
N TYR A 50 -14.24 -2.16 -25.70
CA TYR A 50 -15.64 -2.06 -25.29
C TYR A 50 -16.29 -3.42 -25.07
N THR A 51 -16.11 -4.38 -25.99
CA THR A 51 -16.68 -5.72 -25.85
C THR A 51 -15.96 -6.57 -24.82
N GLY A 52 -14.65 -6.32 -24.63
CA GLY A 52 -13.84 -7.01 -23.63
C GLY A 52 -13.91 -6.40 -22.23
N GLY A 53 -14.56 -5.23 -22.07
CA GLY A 53 -14.60 -4.50 -20.80
C GLY A 53 -13.22 -4.11 -20.29
N LEU A 54 -12.29 -3.77 -21.18
CA LEU A 54 -10.92 -3.43 -20.81
C LEU A 54 -10.82 -1.98 -20.32
N SER A 55 -10.08 -1.75 -19.25
CA SER A 55 -9.77 -0.39 -18.78
C SER A 55 -8.99 0.39 -19.83
N PHE A 56 -9.34 1.66 -20.02
CA PHE A 56 -8.60 2.57 -20.92
C PHE A 56 -7.14 2.77 -20.50
N ASN A 57 -6.81 2.56 -19.21
CA ASN A 57 -5.44 2.60 -18.72
C ASN A 57 -4.55 1.54 -19.42
N LEU A 58 -5.13 0.44 -19.93
CA LEU A 58 -4.40 -0.54 -20.71
C LEU A 58 -3.75 0.07 -21.97
N ALA A 59 -4.33 1.12 -22.57
CA ALA A 59 -3.77 1.78 -23.75
C ALA A 59 -2.44 2.52 -23.45
N ARG A 60 -2.18 2.84 -22.18
CA ARG A 60 -0.91 3.42 -21.71
C ARG A 60 0.17 2.35 -21.47
N ASN A 61 -0.24 1.09 -21.28
CA ASN A 61 0.68 -0.01 -21.02
C ASN A 61 1.70 -0.16 -22.17
N PRO A 62 3.01 -0.18 -21.87
CA PRO A 62 4.03 -0.27 -22.91
C PRO A 62 3.94 -1.59 -23.70
N HIS A 63 3.53 -2.68 -23.06
CA HIS A 63 3.36 -3.98 -23.73
C HIS A 63 2.20 -3.96 -24.73
N TYR A 64 1.14 -3.18 -24.45
CA TYR A 64 0.06 -2.95 -25.40
C TYR A 64 0.59 -2.29 -26.67
N ARG A 65 1.24 -1.12 -26.55
CA ARG A 65 1.78 -0.39 -27.72
C ARG A 65 2.86 -1.17 -28.46
N ASN A 66 3.81 -1.75 -27.73
CA ASN A 66 4.92 -2.50 -28.29
C ASN A 66 4.47 -3.74 -29.06
N SER A 67 3.34 -4.36 -28.67
CA SER A 67 2.80 -5.52 -29.38
C SER A 67 2.39 -5.17 -30.81
N TYR A 68 1.67 -4.06 -31.03
CA TYR A 68 1.28 -3.60 -32.37
C TYR A 68 2.47 -3.19 -33.21
N VAL A 69 3.43 -2.46 -32.62
CA VAL A 69 4.66 -2.06 -33.32
C VAL A 69 5.41 -3.29 -33.81
N ARG A 70 5.59 -4.31 -32.96
CA ARG A 70 6.27 -5.56 -33.35
C ARG A 70 5.46 -6.37 -34.36
N ALA A 71 4.15 -6.48 -34.18
CA ALA A 71 3.28 -7.20 -35.11
C ALA A 71 3.31 -6.58 -36.51
N SER A 72 3.34 -5.25 -36.60
CA SER A 72 3.40 -4.53 -37.89
C SER A 72 4.66 -4.80 -38.70
N GLN A 73 5.73 -5.27 -38.05
CA GLN A 73 7.02 -5.58 -38.67
C GLN A 73 7.13 -7.04 -39.12
N ILE A 74 6.14 -7.90 -38.79
CA ILE A 74 6.17 -9.33 -39.07
C ILE A 74 5.05 -9.67 -40.06
N PRO A 75 5.38 -9.91 -41.35
CA PRO A 75 4.38 -10.30 -42.35
C PRO A 75 3.63 -11.56 -41.94
N GLY A 76 2.29 -11.50 -41.97
CA GLY A 76 1.43 -12.65 -41.64
C GLY A 76 1.39 -13.02 -40.15
N TYR A 77 1.81 -12.13 -39.26
CA TYR A 77 1.74 -12.38 -37.82
C TYR A 77 0.29 -12.61 -37.36
N VAL A 78 0.10 -13.69 -36.59
CA VAL A 78 -1.16 -14.00 -35.93
C VAL A 78 -0.96 -13.90 -34.41
N PRO A 79 -1.78 -13.11 -33.69
CA PRO A 79 -1.70 -13.02 -32.24
C PRO A 79 -1.84 -14.39 -31.55
N PRO A 80 -1.22 -14.59 -30.37
CA PRO A 80 -1.30 -15.85 -29.65
C PRO A 80 -2.74 -16.19 -29.24
N GLY A 81 -3.13 -17.46 -29.42
CA GLY A 81 -4.44 -17.95 -29.00
C GLY A 81 -4.58 -18.11 -27.48
N TYR A 82 -5.83 -18.22 -27.01
CA TYR A 82 -6.22 -18.36 -25.59
C TYR A 82 -5.39 -19.38 -24.80
N ASN A 83 -5.22 -20.58 -25.36
CA ASN A 83 -4.50 -21.66 -24.66
C ASN A 83 -3.00 -21.36 -24.51
N ALA A 84 -2.37 -20.78 -25.53
CA ALA A 84 -0.95 -20.44 -25.48
C ALA A 84 -0.66 -19.35 -24.43
N LEU A 85 -1.53 -18.35 -24.33
CA LEU A 85 -1.42 -17.27 -23.33
C LEU A 85 -1.47 -17.78 -21.89
N ARG A 86 -2.42 -18.69 -21.60
CA ARG A 86 -2.63 -19.20 -20.23
C ARG A 86 -1.70 -20.36 -19.83
N THR A 87 -0.89 -20.90 -20.73
CA THR A 87 0.04 -22.01 -20.44
C THR A 87 1.46 -21.69 -20.87
N THR A 88 1.82 -21.96 -22.13
CA THR A 88 3.20 -21.99 -22.62
C THR A 88 3.86 -20.62 -22.55
N LEU A 89 3.13 -19.56 -22.92
CA LEU A 89 3.67 -18.19 -22.87
C LEU A 89 3.79 -17.69 -21.43
N LEU A 90 2.82 -18.00 -20.57
CA LEU A 90 2.88 -17.68 -19.16
C LEU A 90 4.09 -18.33 -18.48
N GLN A 91 4.32 -19.63 -18.72
CA GLN A 91 5.48 -20.35 -18.19
C GLN A 91 6.81 -19.79 -18.71
N LYS A 92 6.87 -19.46 -20.01
CA LYS A 92 8.04 -18.84 -20.62
C LYS A 92 8.34 -17.50 -19.95
N GLU A 93 7.31 -16.69 -19.71
CA GLU A 93 7.51 -15.36 -19.14
C GLU A 93 7.83 -15.39 -17.64
N ARG A 94 7.22 -16.31 -16.90
CA ARG A 94 7.63 -16.61 -15.52
C ARG A 94 9.12 -16.95 -15.45
N LYS A 95 9.61 -17.82 -16.35
CA LYS A 95 11.04 -18.19 -16.40
C LYS A 95 11.92 -16.99 -16.77
N ASN A 96 11.48 -16.16 -17.71
CA ASN A 96 12.20 -14.95 -18.12
C ASN A 96 12.36 -13.97 -16.94
N ILE A 97 11.27 -13.69 -16.23
CA ILE A 97 11.27 -12.83 -15.04
C ILE A 97 12.15 -13.43 -13.94
N GLU A 98 12.05 -14.73 -13.70
CA GLU A 98 12.86 -15.43 -12.70
C GLU A 98 14.37 -15.24 -12.94
N MET A 99 14.82 -15.19 -14.19
CA MET A 99 16.22 -14.87 -14.54
C MET A 99 16.58 -13.41 -14.20
N HIS A 100 15.72 -12.45 -14.56
CA HIS A 100 15.94 -11.02 -14.28
C HIS A 100 15.86 -10.67 -12.78
N LEU A 101 15.16 -11.48 -11.99
CA LEU A 101 15.09 -11.31 -10.54
C LEU A 101 16.32 -11.85 -9.80
N GLN A 102 17.17 -12.68 -10.41
CA GLN A 102 18.32 -13.29 -9.70
C GLN A 102 19.22 -12.27 -9.00
N PRO A 103 19.60 -11.13 -9.61
CA PRO A 103 20.37 -10.10 -8.91
C PRO A 103 19.67 -9.57 -7.65
N LEU A 104 18.34 -9.43 -7.66
CA LEU A 104 17.57 -9.02 -6.49
C LEU A 104 17.52 -10.13 -5.44
N LYS A 105 17.30 -11.38 -5.85
CA LYS A 105 17.27 -12.55 -4.95
C LYS A 105 18.60 -12.74 -4.22
N ASN A 106 19.72 -12.47 -4.88
CA ASN A 106 21.05 -12.53 -4.26
C ASN A 106 21.22 -11.54 -3.09
N THR A 107 20.44 -10.46 -3.06
CA THR A 107 20.46 -9.48 -1.96
C THR A 107 19.54 -9.85 -0.80
N TRP A 108 18.67 -10.88 -0.91
CA TRP A 108 17.66 -11.19 0.10
C TRP A 108 18.22 -11.43 1.50
N LYS A 109 19.40 -12.05 1.61
CA LYS A 109 20.11 -12.25 2.89
C LYS A 109 20.44 -10.94 3.64
N GLN A 110 20.40 -9.81 2.94
CA GLN A 110 20.65 -8.46 3.48
C GLN A 110 19.36 -7.64 3.63
N LYS A 111 18.19 -8.24 3.42
CA LYS A 111 16.89 -7.55 3.48
C LYS A 111 16.04 -8.08 4.63
N GLY A 112 15.09 -7.25 5.06
CA GLY A 112 14.00 -7.66 5.93
C GLY A 112 12.70 -7.88 5.14
N VAL A 113 11.71 -8.46 5.80
CA VAL A 113 10.38 -8.77 5.25
C VAL A 113 9.31 -8.29 6.21
N VAL A 114 8.29 -7.62 5.67
CA VAL A 114 7.04 -7.32 6.39
C VAL A 114 5.92 -8.18 5.85
N THR A 115 5.09 -8.67 6.75
CA THR A 115 3.79 -9.25 6.39
C THR A 115 2.68 -8.57 7.16
N ASP A 116 1.45 -8.77 6.72
CA ASP A 116 0.28 -8.39 7.51
C ASP A 116 0.25 -9.18 8.85
N ASN A 117 -0.55 -8.69 9.79
CA ASN A 117 -0.65 -9.26 11.14
C ASN A 117 -1.69 -10.39 11.22
N ALA A 118 -2.42 -10.68 10.14
CA ALA A 118 -3.30 -11.84 10.06
C ALA A 118 -2.56 -13.13 10.42
N SER A 119 -3.26 -14.05 11.08
CA SER A 119 -2.66 -15.25 11.67
C SER A 119 -1.92 -16.13 10.66
N ASN A 120 -2.39 -16.22 9.43
CA ASN A 120 -1.73 -16.90 8.32
C ASN A 120 -0.45 -16.20 7.87
N CYS A 121 -0.44 -14.86 7.84
CA CYS A 121 0.74 -14.05 7.50
C CYS A 121 1.82 -14.13 8.57
N VAL A 122 1.44 -14.10 9.86
CA VAL A 122 2.36 -14.33 10.98
C VAL A 122 3.04 -15.70 10.89
N LYS A 123 2.25 -16.76 10.63
CA LYS A 123 2.79 -18.11 10.40
C LYS A 123 3.75 -18.15 9.21
N ALA A 124 3.41 -17.49 8.10
CA ALA A 124 4.29 -17.40 6.94
C ALA A 124 5.60 -16.66 7.26
N GLY A 125 5.54 -15.57 8.04
CA GLY A 125 6.72 -14.83 8.51
C GLY A 125 7.66 -15.67 9.38
N ALA A 126 7.08 -16.49 10.27
CA ALA A 126 7.84 -17.45 11.08
C ALA A 126 8.54 -18.51 10.21
N LEU A 127 7.85 -19.05 9.20
CA LEU A 127 8.44 -20.00 8.25
C LEU A 127 9.58 -19.39 7.43
N ILE A 128 9.42 -18.13 6.99
CA ILE A 128 10.48 -17.38 6.28
C ILE A 128 11.69 -17.20 7.20
N SER A 129 11.47 -16.80 8.45
CA SER A 129 12.54 -16.59 9.44
C SER A 129 13.28 -17.89 9.76
N ALA A 130 12.58 -19.02 9.81
CA ALA A 130 13.19 -20.34 10.02
C ALA A 130 14.01 -20.80 8.81
N LYS A 131 13.47 -20.60 7.59
CA LYS A 131 14.14 -21.00 6.34
C LYS A 131 15.33 -20.10 5.99
N PHE A 132 15.25 -18.82 6.34
CA PHE A 132 16.27 -17.82 6.06
C PHE A 132 16.65 -17.06 7.33
N PRO A 133 17.57 -17.60 8.16
CA PRO A 133 17.92 -17.03 9.46
C PRO A 133 18.44 -15.58 9.40
N THR A 134 18.93 -15.16 8.25
CA THR A 134 19.47 -13.81 7.99
C THR A 134 18.40 -12.77 7.64
N ILE A 135 17.16 -13.19 7.38
CA ILE A 135 16.02 -12.30 7.12
C ILE A 135 15.33 -11.98 8.45
N PHE A 136 15.15 -10.68 8.71
CA PHE A 136 14.28 -10.23 9.79
C PHE A 136 12.85 -10.12 9.27
N TRP A 137 11.96 -10.85 9.89
CA TRP A 137 10.53 -10.65 9.68
C TRP A 137 9.99 -9.72 10.76
N THR A 138 9.18 -8.74 10.37
CA THR A 138 8.35 -7.99 11.31
C THR A 138 6.88 -8.02 10.89
N PRO A 139 5.96 -7.97 11.87
CA PRO A 139 4.58 -7.61 11.58
C PRO A 139 4.49 -6.19 11.00
N CYS A 140 3.38 -5.91 10.35
CA CYS A 140 3.03 -4.62 9.79
C CYS A 140 2.66 -3.64 10.90
N VAL A 141 3.42 -2.55 11.02
CA VAL A 141 3.14 -1.54 12.05
C VAL A 141 1.96 -0.66 11.67
N VAL A 142 1.73 -0.41 10.38
CA VAL A 142 0.49 0.25 9.92
C VAL A 142 -0.74 -0.51 10.42
N HIS A 143 -0.69 -1.85 10.34
CA HIS A 143 -1.75 -2.69 10.85
C HIS A 143 -1.88 -2.60 12.37
N THR A 144 -0.76 -2.67 13.10
CA THR A 144 -0.76 -2.53 14.57
C THR A 144 -1.37 -1.20 15.02
N LEU A 145 -0.95 -0.07 14.43
CA LEU A 145 -1.49 1.25 14.77
C LEU A 145 -2.97 1.37 14.42
N ASN A 146 -3.40 0.75 13.33
CA ASN A 146 -4.82 0.71 12.96
C ASN A 146 -5.67 -0.13 13.91
N LEU A 147 -5.16 -1.25 14.41
CA LEU A 147 -5.84 -2.02 15.47
C LEU A 147 -5.96 -1.19 16.75
N ALA A 148 -4.90 -0.47 17.15
CA ALA A 148 -4.96 0.44 18.27
C ALA A 148 -6.04 1.53 18.07
N LEU A 149 -6.09 2.16 16.89
CA LEU A 149 -7.15 3.12 16.53
C LEU A 149 -8.55 2.52 16.59
N LYS A 150 -8.72 1.28 16.10
CA LYS A 150 -10.01 0.57 16.18
C LYS A 150 -10.43 0.37 17.63
N ASN A 151 -9.51 -0.05 18.50
CA ASN A 151 -9.81 -0.28 19.92
C ASN A 151 -10.16 1.02 20.64
N ILE A 152 -9.40 2.10 20.42
CA ILE A 152 -9.65 3.42 21.03
C ILE A 152 -11.04 3.95 20.64
N CYS A 153 -11.44 3.79 19.38
CA CYS A 153 -12.67 4.38 18.86
C CYS A 153 -13.88 3.43 18.87
N SER A 154 -13.69 2.13 19.13
CA SER A 154 -14.77 1.13 19.16
C SER A 154 -15.96 1.57 20.04
N PRO A 155 -15.75 2.10 21.26
CA PRO A 155 -16.85 2.56 22.12
C PRO A 155 -17.70 3.70 21.51
N LEU A 156 -17.15 4.46 20.56
CA LEU A 156 -17.78 5.62 19.94
C LEU A 156 -18.60 5.27 18.69
N LEU A 157 -18.37 4.09 18.10
CA LEU A 157 -18.87 3.73 16.77
C LEU A 157 -19.80 2.50 16.78
N SER A 158 -20.24 2.04 17.96
CA SER A 158 -21.20 0.93 18.08
C SER A 158 -22.61 1.34 17.67
N THR A 159 -22.84 1.49 16.36
CA THR A 159 -24.18 1.69 15.79
C THR A 159 -24.46 0.64 14.73
N ARG A 160 -25.51 -0.16 14.92
CA ARG A 160 -26.09 -0.99 13.86
C ARG A 160 -26.87 -0.10 12.90
N ASN A 161 -26.81 -0.42 11.61
CA ASN A 161 -27.61 0.24 10.59
C ASN A 161 -29.03 -0.36 10.57
N ASN A 162 -30.03 0.51 10.58
CA ASN A 162 -31.44 0.18 10.31
C ASN A 162 -31.90 0.99 9.09
N GLU A 163 -32.60 0.38 8.14
CA GLU A 163 -33.07 1.01 6.90
C GLU A 163 -34.00 2.21 7.15
N ALA A 164 -34.88 2.15 8.14
CA ALA A 164 -35.78 3.26 8.46
C ALA A 164 -35.02 4.48 9.01
N VAL A 165 -33.95 4.26 9.79
CA VAL A 165 -33.04 5.31 10.26
C VAL A 165 -32.25 5.91 9.10
N LEU A 166 -31.92 5.12 8.06
CA LEU A 166 -31.20 5.59 6.89
C LEU A 166 -32.03 6.57 6.04
N VAL A 167 -33.33 6.34 5.88
CA VAL A 167 -34.23 7.27 5.15
C VAL A 167 -34.31 8.61 5.89
N MET A 168 -34.55 8.58 7.21
CA MET A 168 -34.55 9.79 8.03
C MET A 168 -33.18 10.50 8.01
N PHE A 169 -32.09 9.74 7.99
CA PHE A 169 -30.74 10.28 7.88
C PHE A 169 -30.54 11.04 6.56
N THR A 170 -30.97 10.49 5.42
CA THR A 170 -30.83 11.14 4.11
C THR A 170 -31.66 12.41 3.93
N GLU A 171 -32.75 12.58 4.69
CA GLU A 171 -33.55 13.81 4.68
C GLU A 171 -32.91 14.97 5.47
N HIS A 172 -32.01 14.66 6.40
CA HIS A 172 -31.43 15.63 7.33
C HIS A 172 -29.91 15.80 7.19
N CYS A 173 -29.24 14.94 6.43
CA CYS A 173 -27.79 14.96 6.24
C CYS A 173 -27.41 14.88 4.75
N ASP A 174 -26.72 15.90 4.24
CA ASP A 174 -26.23 15.94 2.85
C ASP A 174 -25.06 14.96 2.57
N LEU A 175 -24.46 14.41 3.62
CA LEU A 175 -23.32 13.50 3.53
C LEU A 175 -23.74 12.09 3.97
N LYS A 176 -23.53 11.09 3.11
CA LYS A 176 -23.70 9.68 3.45
C LYS A 176 -22.69 9.26 4.54
N LEU A 177 -23.14 8.47 5.51
CA LEU A 177 -22.25 7.70 6.38
C LEU A 177 -21.50 6.69 5.52
N LEU A 178 -20.17 6.66 5.65
CA LEU A 178 -19.36 5.71 4.90
C LEU A 178 -19.41 4.37 5.62
N THR A 179 -19.85 3.31 4.94
CA THR A 179 -19.64 1.94 5.43
C THR A 179 -18.14 1.71 5.57
N ILE A 180 -17.71 1.42 6.79
CA ILE A 180 -16.32 1.09 7.09
C ILE A 180 -16.02 -0.23 6.37
N ALA A 181 -15.34 -0.17 5.23
CA ALA A 181 -14.76 -1.35 4.63
C ALA A 181 -13.77 -1.93 5.66
N SER A 182 -13.90 -3.23 5.96
CA SER A 182 -13.03 -3.97 6.89
C SER A 182 -11.53 -3.84 6.55
N THR A 183 -11.24 -3.42 5.31
CA THR A 183 -9.93 -3.40 4.65
C THR A 183 -9.28 -2.01 4.51
N ARG A 184 -9.87 -0.91 5.00
CA ARG A 184 -9.23 0.43 4.89
C ARG A 184 -8.67 0.89 6.24
N PHE A 185 -7.34 1.04 6.30
CA PHE A 185 -6.64 1.61 7.45
C PHE A 185 -7.22 2.98 7.83
N ALA A 186 -7.43 3.19 9.13
CA ALA A 186 -7.91 4.41 9.76
C ALA A 186 -9.29 4.95 9.29
N SER A 187 -10.09 4.09 8.66
CA SER A 187 -11.51 4.33 8.31
C SER A 187 -12.34 4.82 9.50
N THR A 188 -12.03 4.33 10.69
CA THR A 188 -12.57 4.75 11.99
C THR A 188 -12.43 6.27 12.23
N VAL A 189 -11.25 6.84 12.00
CA VAL A 189 -10.98 8.28 12.20
C VAL A 189 -11.69 9.12 11.14
N VAL A 190 -11.75 8.61 9.90
CA VAL A 190 -12.54 9.23 8.82
C VAL A 190 -14.03 9.25 9.19
N MET A 191 -14.53 8.17 9.80
CA MET A 191 -15.91 8.09 10.30
C MET A 191 -16.15 9.10 11.42
N LEU A 192 -15.25 9.25 12.39
CA LEU A 192 -15.37 10.28 13.44
C LEU A 192 -15.35 11.70 12.87
N LYS A 193 -14.48 11.99 11.87
CA LYS A 193 -14.46 13.27 11.16
C LYS A 193 -15.78 13.53 10.42
N ARG A 194 -16.33 12.50 9.76
CA ARG A 194 -17.65 12.55 9.10
C ARG A 194 -18.75 12.81 10.12
N PHE A 195 -18.73 12.10 11.25
CA PHE A 195 -19.68 12.26 12.35
C PHE A 195 -19.69 13.70 12.87
N LYS A 196 -18.52 14.32 13.04
CA LYS A 196 -18.41 15.75 13.39
C LYS A 196 -19.08 16.67 12.36
N LYS A 197 -18.96 16.38 11.06
CA LYS A 197 -19.57 17.17 9.98
C LYS A 197 -21.10 17.03 9.92
N ILE A 198 -21.62 15.81 10.09
CA ILE A 198 -23.07 15.51 10.00
C ILE A 198 -23.82 15.72 11.33
N LYS A 199 -23.10 16.06 12.41
CA LYS A 199 -23.68 16.17 13.76
C LYS A 199 -24.94 17.04 13.80
N THR A 200 -24.91 18.21 13.16
CA THR A 200 -26.06 19.13 13.16
C THR A 200 -27.28 18.48 12.50
N GLY A 201 -27.08 17.75 11.40
CA GLY A 201 -28.14 16.99 10.74
C GLY A 201 -28.67 15.84 11.60
N LEU A 202 -27.78 15.12 12.29
CA LEU A 202 -28.18 14.08 13.25
C LEU A 202 -29.00 14.64 14.41
N GLN A 203 -28.66 15.82 14.92
CA GLN A 203 -29.43 16.48 15.97
C GLN A 203 -30.82 16.88 15.48
N GLN A 204 -30.92 17.41 14.26
CA GLN A 204 -32.21 17.73 13.64
C GLN A 204 -33.06 16.48 13.37
N MET A 205 -32.43 15.37 13.00
CA MET A 205 -33.11 14.09 12.79
C MET A 205 -33.75 13.57 14.09
N VAL A 206 -33.02 13.51 15.20
CA VAL A 206 -33.54 12.92 16.45
C VAL A 206 -34.56 13.81 17.19
N ILE A 207 -34.65 15.09 16.85
CA ILE A 207 -35.70 15.99 17.35
C ILE A 207 -36.91 16.07 16.40
N SER A 208 -36.87 15.39 15.26
CA SER A 208 -37.97 15.40 14.29
C SER A 208 -39.18 14.61 14.79
N PRO A 209 -40.41 14.97 14.39
CA PRO A 209 -41.61 14.20 14.70
C PRO A 209 -41.53 12.74 14.21
N LYS A 210 -40.90 12.52 13.05
CA LYS A 210 -40.68 11.18 12.48
C LYS A 210 -39.87 10.28 13.40
N TRP A 211 -38.92 10.84 14.15
CA TRP A 211 -38.13 10.09 15.13
C TRP A 211 -38.94 9.70 16.37
N ASP A 212 -39.88 10.53 16.80
CA ASP A 212 -40.73 10.22 17.95
C ASP A 212 -41.75 9.11 17.63
N ASP A 213 -42.12 8.96 16.36
CA ASP A 213 -42.97 7.88 15.85
C ASP A 213 -42.19 6.58 15.57
N TYR A 214 -40.86 6.60 15.61
CA TYR A 214 -40.00 5.46 15.29
C TYR A 214 -40.00 4.40 16.39
N LYS A 215 -40.35 3.16 16.03
CA LYS A 215 -40.47 2.03 17.00
C LYS A 215 -39.74 0.75 16.59
N GLU A 216 -39.15 0.68 15.40
CA GLU A 216 -38.60 -0.57 14.86
C GLU A 216 -37.42 -1.13 15.67
N ASP A 217 -36.53 -0.27 16.16
CA ASP A 217 -35.42 -0.69 17.04
C ASP A 217 -35.78 -0.75 18.54
N GLY A 218 -37.05 -0.52 18.88
CA GLY A 218 -37.53 -0.41 20.24
C GLY A 218 -37.38 1.02 20.82
N VAL A 219 -38.41 1.44 21.56
CA VAL A 219 -38.54 2.82 22.10
C VAL A 219 -37.39 3.17 23.05
N GLU A 220 -36.95 2.22 23.88
CA GLU A 220 -35.84 2.43 24.82
C GLU A 220 -34.52 2.72 24.10
N ARG A 221 -34.27 2.04 22.98
CA ARG A 221 -33.06 2.21 22.17
C ARG A 221 -33.09 3.52 21.40
N ALA A 222 -34.23 3.85 20.77
CA ALA A 222 -34.42 5.14 20.10
C ALA A 222 -34.24 6.32 21.06
N SER A 223 -34.75 6.19 22.29
CA SER A 223 -34.55 7.17 23.38
C SER A 223 -33.09 7.27 23.82
N ALA A 224 -32.39 6.13 23.96
CA ALA A 224 -30.96 6.11 24.29
C ALA A 224 -30.10 6.79 23.20
N VAL A 225 -30.40 6.55 21.92
CA VAL A 225 -29.72 7.19 20.78
C VAL A 225 -29.99 8.70 20.77
N LYS A 226 -31.25 9.13 20.93
CA LYS A 226 -31.62 10.56 21.05
C LYS A 226 -30.88 11.24 22.20
N LYS A 227 -30.83 10.60 23.37
CA LYS A 227 -30.08 11.09 24.54
C LYS A 227 -28.59 11.22 24.23
N LYS A 228 -27.96 10.21 23.62
CA LYS A 228 -26.51 10.22 23.31
C LYS A 228 -26.14 11.26 22.25
N ILE A 229 -26.95 11.43 21.20
CA ILE A 229 -26.69 12.43 20.14
C ILE A 229 -26.84 13.87 20.65
N LEU A 230 -27.80 14.09 21.55
CA LEU A 230 -28.03 15.40 22.17
C LEU A 230 -27.10 15.68 23.37
N ASP A 231 -26.39 14.66 23.87
CA ASP A 231 -25.45 14.80 24.98
C ASP A 231 -24.28 15.73 24.62
N LYS A 232 -24.06 16.72 25.48
CA LYS A 232 -22.93 17.63 25.36
C LYS A 232 -21.62 16.91 25.68
N LEU A 233 -21.60 15.98 26.63
CA LEU A 233 -20.39 15.22 27.00
C LEU A 233 -19.90 14.36 25.84
N PHE A 234 -20.83 13.73 25.10
CA PHE A 234 -20.50 12.98 23.90
C PHE A 234 -19.80 13.83 22.82
N ARG A 235 -20.07 15.14 22.77
CA ARG A 235 -19.34 16.07 21.90
C ARG A 235 -17.87 16.18 22.32
N GLU A 236 -17.65 16.40 23.60
CA GLU A 236 -16.33 16.63 24.18
C GLU A 236 -15.50 15.35 24.05
N GLU A 237 -16.10 14.18 24.27
CA GLU A 237 -15.49 12.87 24.01
C GLU A 237 -15.11 12.68 22.53
N LEU A 238 -16.00 13.05 21.59
CA LEU A 238 -15.70 12.98 20.16
C LEU A 238 -14.56 13.92 19.75
N GLU A 239 -14.55 15.15 20.27
CA GLU A 239 -13.50 16.13 19.99
C GLU A 239 -12.16 15.69 20.58
N TYR A 240 -12.16 15.15 21.80
CA TYR A 240 -10.99 14.56 22.44
C TYR A 240 -10.47 13.36 21.63
N ALA A 241 -11.33 12.39 21.31
CA ALA A 241 -10.97 11.21 20.53
C ALA A 241 -10.38 11.60 19.17
N LEU A 242 -10.94 12.60 18.49
CA LEU A 242 -10.35 13.13 17.26
C LEU A 242 -8.97 13.75 17.50
N SER A 243 -8.81 14.62 18.51
CA SER A 243 -7.51 15.23 18.83
C SER A 243 -6.43 14.20 19.14
N PHE A 244 -6.80 13.12 19.84
CA PHE A 244 -5.90 12.04 20.23
C PHE A 244 -5.54 11.12 19.05
N THR A 245 -6.52 10.80 18.19
CA THR A 245 -6.32 9.83 17.09
C THR A 245 -5.77 10.45 15.81
N LEU A 246 -5.89 11.78 15.64
CA LEU A 246 -5.37 12.51 14.48
C LEU A 246 -3.85 12.36 14.29
N PRO A 247 -3.00 12.51 15.33
CA PRO A 247 -1.57 12.24 15.22
C PRO A 247 -1.25 10.80 14.76
N ILE A 248 -1.92 9.79 15.36
CA ILE A 248 -1.74 8.38 14.97
C ILE A 248 -2.14 8.17 13.50
N TYR A 249 -3.27 8.76 13.08
CA TYR A 249 -3.73 8.75 11.69
C TYR A 249 -2.68 9.36 10.74
N SER A 250 -2.11 10.51 11.10
CA SER A 250 -1.09 11.19 10.29
C SER A 250 0.16 10.34 10.14
N VAL A 251 0.61 9.68 11.21
CA VAL A 251 1.75 8.75 11.13
C VAL A 251 1.42 7.57 10.23
N ILE A 252 0.27 6.91 10.40
CA ILE A 252 -0.17 5.83 9.49
C ILE A 252 -0.10 6.28 8.03
N ARG A 253 -0.59 7.48 7.71
CA ARG A 253 -0.55 8.02 6.34
C ARG A 253 0.86 8.27 5.83
N ALA A 254 1.78 8.68 6.70
CA ALA A 254 3.19 8.89 6.34
C ALA A 254 3.94 7.58 6.14
N ILE A 255 3.63 6.54 6.92
CA ILE A 255 4.36 5.27 6.90
C ILE A 255 3.74 4.21 5.97
N ASP A 256 2.48 4.36 5.57
CA ASP A 256 1.78 3.47 4.63
C ASP A 256 2.21 3.73 3.17
N THR A 257 3.49 3.46 2.90
CA THR A 257 4.10 3.58 1.59
C THR A 257 5.01 2.39 1.32
N ASP A 258 5.45 2.24 0.06
CA ASP A 258 6.44 1.24 -0.32
C ASP A 258 7.87 1.66 0.08
N LYS A 259 8.04 2.82 0.72
CA LYS A 259 9.34 3.36 1.12
C LYS A 259 9.69 2.93 2.55
N PRO A 260 10.98 2.77 2.88
CA PRO A 260 11.41 2.59 4.26
C PRO A 260 11.18 3.86 5.09
N SER A 261 10.17 3.81 5.96
CA SER A 261 9.65 4.95 6.71
C SER A 261 9.68 4.74 8.22
N LEU A 262 10.34 3.68 8.69
CA LEU A 262 10.37 3.32 10.12
C LEU A 262 10.88 4.44 11.03
N HIS A 263 11.89 5.19 10.58
CA HIS A 263 12.45 6.31 11.32
C HIS A 263 11.40 7.36 11.70
N LEU A 264 10.34 7.54 10.90
CA LEU A 264 9.25 8.50 11.19
C LEU A 264 8.44 8.09 12.43
N VAL A 265 8.32 6.79 12.71
CA VAL A 265 7.63 6.31 13.93
C VAL A 265 8.48 6.64 15.16
N TYR A 266 9.79 6.47 15.09
CA TYR A 266 10.69 6.77 16.20
C TYR A 266 10.87 8.28 16.41
N GLU A 267 10.91 9.07 15.32
CA GLU A 267 10.87 10.53 15.40
C GLU A 267 9.62 10.99 16.14
N TRP A 268 8.49 10.30 15.92
CA TRP A 268 7.26 10.61 16.64
C TRP A 268 7.26 10.13 18.10
N TYR A 269 7.75 8.92 18.38
CA TYR A 269 7.67 8.30 19.71
C TYR A 269 8.89 8.49 20.63
N TYR A 270 9.93 9.20 20.20
CA TYR A 270 11.10 9.47 21.04
C TYR A 270 11.73 10.84 20.74
N SER A 271 10.91 11.78 20.26
CA SER A 271 11.35 13.18 20.14
C SER A 271 11.71 13.75 21.52
N SER A 272 12.55 14.78 21.55
CA SER A 272 12.91 15.44 22.81
C SER A 272 11.69 16.03 23.51
N GLU A 273 10.72 16.54 22.74
CA GLU A 273 9.44 17.05 23.22
C GLU A 273 8.61 15.91 23.83
N TRP A 274 8.46 14.79 23.12
CA TRP A 274 7.69 13.64 23.62
C TRP A 274 8.29 13.06 24.89
N LEU A 275 9.62 12.96 24.97
CA LEU A 275 10.31 12.47 26.17
C LEU A 275 10.15 13.43 27.36
N ALA A 276 10.06 14.74 27.12
CA ALA A 276 9.93 15.76 28.16
C ALA A 276 8.50 15.96 28.69
N GLU A 277 7.48 15.47 27.96
CA GLU A 277 6.08 15.57 28.38
C GLU A 277 5.76 14.79 29.66
N GLU A 278 6.49 13.72 29.97
CA GLU A 278 6.19 12.84 31.10
C GLU A 278 7.44 12.11 31.61
N ASP A 279 7.73 12.24 32.92
CA ASP A 279 8.95 11.72 33.55
C ASP A 279 9.12 10.19 33.47
N SER A 280 8.04 9.44 33.25
CA SER A 280 8.11 7.98 33.08
C SER A 280 8.62 7.55 31.71
N ARG A 281 8.64 8.45 30.72
CA ARG A 281 9.10 8.17 29.35
C ARG A 281 10.61 8.09 29.32
N LYS A 282 11.13 7.05 28.67
CA LYS A 282 12.56 6.76 28.62
C LYS A 282 13.04 6.70 27.18
N ALA A 283 14.24 7.23 26.94
CA ALA A 283 14.88 7.07 25.65
C ALA A 283 15.16 5.57 25.37
N PRO A 284 15.24 5.14 24.09
CA PRO A 284 15.38 3.72 23.75
C PRO A 284 16.58 3.00 24.39
N HIS A 285 17.66 3.73 24.69
CA HIS A 285 18.85 3.17 25.32
C HIS A 285 18.71 3.01 26.86
N GLN A 286 17.70 3.63 27.46
CA GLN A 286 17.37 3.60 28.90
C GLN A 286 16.17 2.70 29.21
N ASP A 287 15.38 2.36 28.19
CA ASP A 287 14.25 1.45 28.31
C ASP A 287 14.73 -0.02 28.40
N LEU A 288 14.23 -0.73 29.42
CA LEU A 288 14.64 -2.11 29.72
C LEU A 288 14.07 -3.11 28.71
N GLU A 289 12.83 -2.92 28.28
CA GLU A 289 12.17 -3.78 27.30
C GLU A 289 12.84 -3.61 25.93
N VAL A 290 13.02 -2.37 25.48
CA VAL A 290 13.71 -2.07 24.23
C VAL A 290 15.15 -2.60 24.24
N THR A 291 15.84 -2.49 25.39
CA THR A 291 17.18 -3.04 25.56
C THR A 291 17.21 -4.57 25.48
N ARG A 292 16.22 -5.28 26.03
CA ARG A 292 16.12 -6.74 25.91
C ARG A 292 15.90 -7.16 24.46
N GLU A 293 14.99 -6.50 23.76
CA GLU A 293 14.70 -6.81 22.35
C GLU A 293 15.88 -6.49 21.43
N ARG A 294 16.61 -5.38 21.69
CA ARG A 294 17.88 -5.10 21.02
C ARG A 294 18.89 -6.24 21.20
N LYS A 295 19.05 -6.75 22.42
CA LYS A 295 19.95 -7.88 22.71
C LYS A 295 19.52 -9.14 21.97
N ASN A 296 18.21 -9.45 21.94
CA ASN A 296 17.67 -10.59 21.19
C ASN A 296 18.00 -10.47 19.68
N CYS A 297 17.83 -9.28 19.10
CA CYS A 297 18.17 -9.01 17.71
C CYS A 297 19.67 -9.18 17.44
N ILE A 298 20.55 -8.63 18.29
CA ILE A 298 22.00 -8.78 18.15
C ILE A 298 22.42 -10.25 18.27
N MET A 299 21.84 -11.01 19.22
CA MET A 299 22.12 -12.45 19.36
C MET A 299 21.74 -13.26 18.12
N LYS A 300 20.64 -12.88 17.46
CA LYS A 300 20.19 -13.54 16.23
C LYS A 300 21.17 -13.31 15.06
N TYR A 301 21.73 -12.11 14.93
CA TYR A 301 22.61 -11.76 13.81
C TYR A 301 24.08 -12.09 14.03
N PHE A 302 24.52 -12.12 15.29
CA PHE A 302 25.91 -12.33 15.66
C PHE A 302 26.00 -13.51 16.65
N PRO A 303 26.08 -14.75 16.14
CA PRO A 303 26.20 -15.95 16.98
C PRO A 303 27.49 -15.99 17.79
N ASN A 304 28.56 -15.35 17.29
CA ASN A 304 29.84 -15.24 17.97
C ASN A 304 29.77 -14.17 19.09
N GLN A 305 30.28 -14.51 20.28
CA GLN A 305 30.23 -13.62 21.45
C GLN A 305 31.10 -12.37 21.30
N ASP A 306 32.28 -12.49 20.70
CA ASP A 306 33.20 -11.37 20.51
C ASP A 306 32.62 -10.37 19.51
N GLU A 307 32.02 -10.85 18.41
CA GLU A 307 31.29 -9.99 17.47
C GLU A 307 30.13 -9.25 18.15
N ARG A 308 29.41 -9.90 19.09
CA ARG A 308 28.37 -9.21 19.87
C ARG A 308 28.96 -8.13 20.74
N ARG A 309 30.15 -8.31 21.33
CA ARG A 309 30.78 -7.26 22.13
C ARG A 309 31.14 -6.07 21.25
N GLU A 310 31.71 -6.33 20.07
CA GLU A 310 32.02 -5.29 19.07
C GLU A 310 30.78 -4.47 18.68
N VAL A 311 29.68 -5.14 18.30
CA VAL A 311 28.41 -4.47 17.96
C VAL A 311 27.85 -3.65 19.11
N ASN A 312 27.97 -4.13 20.35
CA ASN A 312 27.50 -3.38 21.52
C ASN A 312 28.36 -2.15 21.80
N VAL A 313 29.67 -2.20 21.55
CA VAL A 313 30.56 -1.03 21.62
C VAL A 313 30.17 -0.02 20.54
N GLU A 314 30.04 -0.46 19.29
CA GLU A 314 29.58 0.38 18.18
C GLU A 314 28.23 1.05 18.48
N TYR A 315 27.27 0.29 19.04
CA TYR A 315 25.98 0.81 19.48
C TYR A 315 26.11 1.84 20.60
N SER A 316 27.01 1.62 21.57
CA SER A 316 27.25 2.57 22.65
C SER A 316 27.81 3.89 22.10
N ASN A 317 28.75 3.83 21.15
CA ASN A 317 29.33 5.02 20.53
C ASN A 317 28.28 5.79 19.73
N PHE A 318 27.44 5.08 18.96
CA PHE A 318 26.32 5.68 18.23
C PHE A 318 25.30 6.33 19.18
N SER A 319 24.80 5.59 20.16
CA SER A 319 23.71 6.05 21.05
C SER A 319 24.13 7.18 21.99
N LEU A 320 25.40 7.22 22.40
CA LEU A 320 25.94 8.27 23.26
C LEU A 320 26.62 9.41 22.46
N CYS A 321 26.56 9.37 21.12
CA CYS A 321 27.23 10.34 20.24
C CYS A 321 28.72 10.52 20.58
N MET A 322 29.42 9.40 20.81
CA MET A 322 30.86 9.39 21.09
C MET A 322 31.66 9.16 19.81
N GLU A 323 32.97 9.44 19.88
CA GLU A 323 33.90 9.29 18.76
C GLU A 323 33.38 10.02 17.51
N ASP A 324 33.45 9.37 16.33
CA ASP A 324 33.03 9.97 15.06
C ASP A 324 31.56 10.40 15.06
N PHE A 325 30.69 9.71 15.82
CA PHE A 325 29.27 10.06 15.91
C PHE A 325 28.98 11.37 16.63
N GLY A 326 29.95 11.88 17.40
CA GLY A 326 29.86 13.16 18.11
C GLY A 326 30.33 14.37 17.30
N SER A 327 30.85 14.18 16.08
CA SER A 327 31.31 15.29 15.26
C SER A 327 30.15 16.18 14.81
N VAL A 328 30.45 17.48 14.63
CA VAL A 328 29.44 18.51 14.32
C VAL A 328 28.70 18.19 13.03
N ASP A 329 29.43 17.81 11.98
CA ASP A 329 28.85 17.46 10.68
C ASP A 329 27.94 16.23 10.79
N VAL A 330 28.37 15.19 11.54
CA VAL A 330 27.57 13.98 11.75
C VAL A 330 26.28 14.29 12.49
N ILE A 331 26.31 15.17 13.49
CA ILE A 331 25.10 15.59 14.24
C ILE A 331 24.18 16.44 13.36
N HIS A 332 24.74 17.39 12.60
CA HIS A 332 23.98 18.28 11.72
C HIS A 332 23.27 17.51 10.61
N ASP A 333 23.98 16.58 9.97
CA ASP A 333 23.46 15.80 8.85
C ASP A 333 22.30 14.88 9.24
N ARG A 334 22.10 14.56 10.54
CA ARG A 334 20.95 13.75 11.01
C ARG A 334 19.61 14.37 10.65
N PHE A 335 19.56 15.70 10.53
CA PHE A 335 18.35 16.45 10.22
C PHE A 335 18.21 16.82 8.73
N ILE A 336 19.20 16.46 7.91
CA ILE A 336 19.27 16.84 6.49
C ILE A 336 19.23 15.61 5.58
N LEU A 337 20.00 14.58 5.92
CA LEU A 337 20.14 13.39 5.10
C LEU A 337 19.03 12.38 5.40
N GLU A 338 18.54 11.72 4.36
CA GLU A 338 17.74 10.51 4.54
C GLU A 338 18.52 9.49 5.39
N PRO A 339 17.90 8.78 6.35
CA PRO A 339 18.63 7.93 7.29
C PRO A 339 19.53 6.89 6.62
N LEU A 340 19.11 6.33 5.49
CA LEU A 340 19.92 5.38 4.73
C LEU A 340 21.20 6.04 4.19
N ARG A 341 21.12 7.29 3.73
CA ARG A 341 22.28 8.06 3.26
C ARG A 341 23.16 8.48 4.42
N TRP A 342 22.57 8.90 5.53
CA TRP A 342 23.32 9.24 6.74
C TRP A 342 24.19 8.07 7.19
N TRP A 343 23.62 6.86 7.28
CA TRP A 343 24.40 5.66 7.61
C TRP A 343 25.46 5.33 6.57
N ALA A 344 25.22 5.61 5.28
CA ALA A 344 26.21 5.38 4.23
C ALA A 344 27.39 6.36 4.29
N VAL A 345 27.17 7.60 4.73
CA VAL A 345 28.21 8.64 4.85
C VAL A 345 28.97 8.50 6.16
N HIS A 346 28.26 8.32 7.28
CA HIS A 346 28.81 8.47 8.63
C HIS A 346 28.97 7.16 9.40
N GLY A 347 28.40 6.06 8.90
CA GLY A 347 28.39 4.77 9.60
C GLY A 347 29.68 3.94 9.48
N SER A 348 30.72 4.43 8.80
CA SER A 348 31.94 3.64 8.55
C SER A 348 32.72 3.29 9.82
N SER A 349 32.56 4.09 10.88
CA SER A 349 33.14 3.83 12.21
C SER A 349 32.43 2.73 13.00
N ALA A 350 31.26 2.28 12.52
CA ALA A 350 30.46 1.23 13.13
C ALA A 350 30.00 0.19 12.10
N PRO A 351 30.93 -0.56 11.49
CA PRO A 351 30.63 -1.42 10.34
C PRO A 351 29.61 -2.52 10.63
N LYS A 352 29.60 -3.12 11.83
CA LYS A 352 28.64 -4.19 12.14
C LYS A 352 27.24 -3.63 12.42
N LEU A 353 27.16 -2.49 13.10
CA LEU A 353 25.91 -1.77 13.35
C LEU A 353 25.34 -1.17 12.06
N GLN A 354 26.19 -0.66 11.16
CA GLN A 354 25.80 -0.15 9.85
C GLN A 354 25.11 -1.22 9.00
N ILE A 355 25.55 -2.48 9.08
CA ILE A 355 24.87 -3.62 8.42
C ILE A 355 23.44 -3.79 8.95
N LEU A 356 23.25 -3.70 10.27
CA LEU A 356 21.91 -3.76 10.87
C LEU A 356 21.06 -2.55 10.46
N ALA A 357 21.65 -1.36 10.44
CA ALA A 357 20.97 -0.14 10.03
C ALA A 357 20.47 -0.22 8.58
N PHE A 358 21.28 -0.71 7.63
CA PHE A 358 20.85 -0.90 6.24
C PHE A 358 19.77 -1.97 6.08
N LYS A 359 19.78 -3.02 6.90
CA LYS A 359 18.70 -4.02 6.93
C LYS A 359 17.39 -3.40 7.36
N LEU A 360 17.43 -2.62 8.44
CA LEU A 360 16.27 -1.98 9.05
C LEU A 360 15.72 -0.85 8.19
N LEU A 361 16.58 0.08 7.77
CA LEU A 361 16.23 1.24 6.95
C LEU A 361 16.02 0.90 5.48
N GLY A 362 16.24 -0.36 5.09
CA GLY A 362 15.89 -0.87 3.77
C GLY A 362 14.52 -1.56 3.72
N GLN A 363 13.85 -1.70 4.86
CA GLN A 363 12.59 -2.44 5.00
C GLN A 363 11.40 -1.46 5.02
N PRO A 364 10.32 -1.71 4.23
CA PRO A 364 9.08 -0.94 4.35
C PRO A 364 8.39 -1.23 5.69
N PHE A 365 7.41 -0.42 6.07
CA PHE A 365 6.68 -0.57 7.35
C PHE A 365 5.22 -1.03 7.19
N SER A 366 4.77 -1.09 5.95
CA SER A 366 3.44 -1.51 5.57
C SER A 366 3.46 -2.83 4.79
N SER A 367 2.52 -3.71 5.13
CA SER A 367 2.17 -4.89 4.34
C SER A 367 1.32 -4.54 3.12
N SER A 368 0.89 -3.29 2.96
CA SER A 368 -0.01 -2.89 1.88
C SER A 368 0.58 -3.13 0.49
N CYS A 369 1.91 -3.10 0.34
CA CYS A 369 2.56 -3.49 -0.90
C CYS A 369 2.30 -4.96 -1.27
N CYS A 370 2.29 -5.85 -0.27
CA CYS A 370 1.95 -7.27 -0.44
C CYS A 370 0.43 -7.45 -0.61
N GLU A 371 -0.40 -6.62 0.02
CA GLU A 371 -1.86 -6.68 -0.12
C GLU A 371 -2.35 -6.33 -1.52
N ARG A 372 -1.67 -5.40 -2.21
CA ARG A 372 -1.95 -5.13 -3.64
C ARG A 372 -1.82 -6.38 -4.51
N ASN A 373 -0.95 -7.33 -4.15
CA ASN A 373 -0.85 -8.61 -4.87
C ASN A 373 -2.09 -9.49 -4.63
N TRP A 374 -2.70 -9.43 -3.44
CA TRP A 374 -3.94 -10.15 -3.15
C TRP A 374 -5.15 -9.53 -3.87
N SER A 375 -5.22 -8.21 -3.95
CA SER A 375 -6.23 -7.53 -4.77
C SER A 375 -6.08 -7.89 -6.25
N THR A 376 -4.84 -7.92 -6.74
CA THR A 376 -4.53 -8.41 -8.09
C THR A 376 -4.93 -9.87 -8.28
N TYR A 377 -4.66 -10.73 -7.28
CA TYR A 377 -5.09 -12.13 -7.30
C TYR A 377 -6.61 -12.24 -7.44
N LYS A 378 -7.38 -11.46 -6.66
CA LYS A 378 -8.86 -11.40 -6.77
C LYS A 378 -9.32 -10.91 -8.14
N PHE A 379 -8.65 -9.91 -8.71
CA PHE A 379 -8.94 -9.40 -10.05
C PHE A 379 -8.72 -10.47 -11.13
N ILE A 380 -7.62 -11.22 -11.05
CA ILE A 380 -7.26 -12.27 -12.02
C ILE A 380 -8.09 -13.54 -11.81
N HIS A 381 -8.38 -13.88 -10.55
CA HIS A 381 -9.04 -15.11 -10.14
C HIS A 381 -10.17 -14.82 -9.15
N SER A 382 -11.40 -14.96 -9.63
CA SER A 382 -12.59 -15.14 -8.81
C SER A 382 -13.08 -16.56 -8.97
N ALA A 383 -13.32 -17.26 -7.86
CA ALA A 383 -13.85 -18.63 -7.85
C ALA A 383 -15.19 -18.75 -8.61
N ILE A 384 -15.91 -17.63 -8.75
CA ILE A 384 -17.20 -17.53 -9.44
C ILE A 384 -17.01 -17.31 -10.95
N ARG A 385 -16.04 -16.48 -11.37
CA ARG A 385 -15.89 -16.06 -12.78
C ARG A 385 -14.87 -16.89 -13.58
N ASN A 386 -13.80 -17.39 -12.95
CA ASN A 386 -12.69 -18.05 -13.64
C ASN A 386 -12.17 -19.26 -12.85
N LYS A 387 -12.53 -20.49 -13.24
CA LYS A 387 -11.93 -21.74 -12.69
C LYS A 387 -10.49 -21.90 -13.19
N ILE A 388 -9.55 -21.22 -12.56
CA ILE A 388 -8.11 -21.36 -12.83
C ILE A 388 -7.50 -22.30 -11.79
N VAL A 389 -6.63 -23.20 -12.21
CA VAL A 389 -5.87 -24.07 -11.29
C VAL A 389 -4.97 -23.20 -10.41
N PRO A 390 -4.88 -23.42 -9.09
CA PRO A 390 -4.12 -22.55 -8.17
C PRO A 390 -2.72 -22.18 -8.64
N GLN A 391 -1.96 -23.14 -9.17
CA GLN A 391 -0.61 -22.90 -9.70
C GLN A 391 -0.57 -21.85 -10.82
N ARG A 392 -1.59 -21.82 -11.68
CA ARG A 392 -1.65 -20.85 -12.77
C ARG A 392 -2.01 -19.46 -12.25
N ALA A 393 -2.86 -19.37 -11.22
CA ALA A 393 -3.14 -18.10 -10.58
C ALA A 393 -1.89 -17.52 -9.90
N GLU A 394 -1.09 -18.37 -9.24
CA GLU A 394 0.22 -17.98 -8.71
C GLU A 394 1.18 -17.50 -9.80
N ASP A 395 1.27 -18.19 -10.93
CA ASP A 395 2.11 -17.79 -12.06
C ASP A 395 1.68 -16.44 -12.63
N LEU A 396 0.38 -16.19 -12.76
CA LEU A 396 -0.16 -14.93 -13.25
C LEU A 396 0.15 -13.77 -12.29
N VAL A 397 -0.07 -13.96 -10.98
CA VAL A 397 0.30 -12.94 -9.99
C VAL A 397 1.80 -12.70 -9.96
N PHE A 398 2.61 -13.77 -10.02
CA PHE A 398 4.05 -13.65 -10.09
C PHE A 398 4.49 -12.84 -11.32
N VAL A 399 3.98 -13.14 -12.51
CA VAL A 399 4.31 -12.42 -13.74
C VAL A 399 3.84 -10.97 -13.65
N HIS A 400 2.60 -10.74 -13.26
CA HIS A 400 2.01 -9.41 -13.13
C HIS A 400 2.83 -8.49 -12.20
N THR A 401 3.06 -8.93 -10.96
CA THR A 401 3.74 -8.13 -9.94
C THR A 401 5.18 -7.86 -10.33
N ASN A 402 5.90 -8.87 -10.83
CA ASN A 402 7.32 -8.71 -11.09
C ASN A 402 7.63 -7.97 -12.40
N LEU A 403 6.76 -8.03 -13.42
CA LEU A 403 6.90 -7.16 -14.60
C LEU A 403 6.80 -5.68 -14.20
N ARG A 404 5.83 -5.32 -13.35
CA ARG A 404 5.70 -3.96 -12.81
C ARG A 404 6.91 -3.56 -11.97
N LEU A 405 7.38 -4.44 -11.09
CA LEU A 405 8.57 -4.21 -10.27
C LEU A 405 9.81 -3.90 -11.12
N LEU A 406 10.03 -4.67 -12.20
CA LEU A 406 11.17 -4.48 -13.10
C LEU A 406 10.98 -3.21 -13.95
N SER A 407 9.77 -2.95 -14.46
CA SER A 407 9.46 -1.73 -15.21
C SER A 407 9.75 -0.47 -14.38
N ARG A 408 9.29 -0.41 -13.12
CA ARG A 408 9.51 0.72 -12.19
C ARG A 408 10.99 1.04 -11.92
N ARG A 409 11.90 0.09 -12.18
CA ARG A 409 13.36 0.26 -12.03
C ARG A 409 14.03 0.80 -13.29
N SER A 410 13.35 0.77 -14.43
CA SER A 410 13.88 1.32 -15.69
C SER A 410 13.68 2.84 -15.75
N SER A 411 14.57 3.55 -16.43
CA SER A 411 14.40 4.97 -16.75
C SER A 411 13.16 5.21 -17.60
N SER A 412 12.88 4.30 -18.55
CA SER A 412 11.73 4.34 -19.46
C SER A 412 10.37 4.37 -18.77
N TYR A 413 10.30 3.94 -17.51
CA TYR A 413 9.06 4.01 -16.72
C TYR A 413 8.76 5.43 -16.21
N LYS A 414 9.79 6.26 -16.02
CA LYS A 414 9.66 7.62 -15.49
C LYS A 414 9.43 8.66 -16.60
N GLU A 415 9.72 8.29 -17.84
CA GLU A 415 9.80 9.21 -18.97
C GLU A 415 8.97 8.71 -20.16
N GLY A 416 8.59 9.63 -21.05
CA GLY A 416 7.90 9.29 -22.29
C GLY A 416 6.41 8.97 -22.13
N PRO A 417 5.78 8.46 -23.21
CA PRO A 417 4.32 8.43 -23.34
C PRO A 417 3.65 7.28 -22.58
N SER A 418 4.43 6.42 -21.94
CA SER A 418 3.98 5.33 -21.05
C SER A 418 4.54 5.52 -19.64
N CYS A 419 4.86 6.77 -19.26
CA CYS A 419 5.31 7.07 -17.92
C CYS A 419 4.24 6.67 -16.90
N MET A 420 4.68 6.01 -15.82
CA MET A 420 3.82 5.56 -14.72
C MET A 420 2.55 4.83 -15.20
N TRP A 421 2.68 4.01 -16.25
CA TRP A 421 1.54 3.38 -16.93
C TRP A 421 0.70 2.45 -16.04
N ASP A 422 1.24 2.02 -14.91
CA ASP A 422 0.57 1.15 -13.93
C ASP A 422 0.02 1.90 -12.72
N VAL A 423 0.09 3.24 -12.74
CA VAL A 423 -0.57 4.16 -11.82
C VAL A 423 -1.76 4.78 -12.56
N GLY A 424 -2.93 4.76 -11.94
CA GLY A 424 -4.20 5.32 -12.43
C GLY A 424 -4.12 6.73 -13.05
N GLY A 425 -5.19 7.14 -13.72
CA GLY A 425 -5.27 8.21 -14.73
C GLY A 425 -4.93 9.64 -14.29
N ASP A 426 -5.22 10.61 -15.16
CA ASP A 426 -4.87 12.04 -15.11
C ASP A 426 -5.36 12.86 -13.87
N GLN A 427 -5.09 12.41 -12.64
CA GLN A 427 -5.32 13.15 -11.40
C GLN A 427 -4.02 13.23 -10.59
N PHE A 428 -3.10 14.06 -11.05
CA PHE A 428 -2.27 14.85 -10.14
C PHE A 428 -2.94 16.22 -9.99
N ASP A 429 -4.17 16.23 -9.45
CA ASP A 429 -4.74 17.47 -8.96
C ASP A 429 -3.88 17.95 -7.79
N SER A 430 -3.52 19.24 -7.83
CA SER A 430 -2.63 19.86 -6.87
C SER A 430 -3.09 19.61 -5.43
N LEU A 431 -2.09 19.42 -4.56
CA LEU A 431 -2.17 19.27 -3.11
C LEU A 431 -2.66 20.57 -2.42
N ASP A 432 -3.74 21.18 -2.89
CA ASP A 432 -4.34 22.35 -2.24
C ASP A 432 -5.47 21.93 -1.29
N GLU A 433 -5.48 22.56 -0.11
CA GLU A 433 -6.32 22.28 1.08
C GLU A 433 -7.85 22.30 0.83
N ILE A 434 -8.29 22.65 -0.37
CA ILE A 434 -9.69 22.74 -0.78
C ILE A 434 -10.26 21.36 -1.19
N ASN A 435 -9.41 20.37 -1.49
CA ASN A 435 -9.83 19.03 -1.96
C ASN A 435 -10.00 17.98 -0.85
N LEU A 436 -10.04 18.37 0.42
CA LEU A 436 -10.35 17.49 1.58
C LEU A 436 -11.76 16.84 1.57
N GLY A 437 -12.48 16.91 0.44
CA GLY A 437 -13.84 16.40 0.26
C GLY A 437 -14.09 15.56 -0.99
N LYS A 438 -13.13 15.45 -1.94
CA LYS A 438 -13.26 14.60 -3.13
C LYS A 438 -12.07 13.64 -3.21
N LEU A 439 -12.16 12.57 -2.41
CA LEU A 439 -11.39 11.35 -2.59
C LEU A 439 -11.98 10.59 -3.78
N GLU A 440 -11.48 10.82 -4.98
CA GLU A 440 -11.50 9.83 -6.06
C GLU A 440 -10.15 9.11 -5.95
N PHE A 441 -10.08 8.00 -5.21
CA PHE A 441 -10.12 6.66 -5.77
C PHE A 441 -9.24 6.51 -7.02
N GLU A 442 -7.93 6.35 -6.82
CA GLU A 442 -7.13 5.36 -7.54
C GLU A 442 -5.78 5.10 -6.81
N ASP A 443 -5.47 3.81 -6.63
CA ASP A 443 -4.16 3.19 -6.36
C ASP A 443 -3.43 3.29 -5.00
N LEU A 444 -4.16 3.40 -3.89
CA LEU A 444 -3.75 2.73 -2.64
C LEU A 444 -4.82 1.72 -2.24
N SER A 445 -4.72 0.52 -2.81
CA SER A 445 -5.47 -0.69 -2.47
C SER A 445 -7.00 -0.55 -2.50
N LEU A 446 -7.59 -0.22 -3.66
CA LEU A 446 -9.03 -0.32 -3.84
C LEU A 446 -9.42 -0.70 -5.26
N ASP A 447 -9.84 -1.95 -5.43
CA ASP A 447 -10.84 -2.32 -6.44
C ASP A 447 -11.87 -3.23 -5.76
N GLU A 448 -13.06 -2.68 -5.56
CA GLU A 448 -14.34 -3.38 -5.74
C GLU A 448 -15.38 -2.27 -5.99
N LEU A 449 -15.69 -2.06 -7.27
CA LEU A 449 -16.79 -1.24 -7.79
C LEU A 449 -18.15 -1.94 -7.68
N GLU A 450 -18.29 -2.86 -6.72
CA GLU A 450 -19.57 -3.50 -6.37
C GLU A 450 -19.86 -3.20 -4.90
N LEU A 451 -20.08 -1.94 -4.54
CA LEU A 451 -20.62 -1.57 -3.21
C LEU A 451 -21.29 -0.18 -3.21
N GLU A 452 -22.10 0.08 -4.24
CA GLU A 452 -23.46 0.57 -3.97
C GLU A 452 -24.36 -0.67 -3.81
N ALA A 453 -24.13 -1.43 -2.73
CA ALA A 453 -25.08 -2.47 -2.34
C ALA A 453 -26.13 -1.80 -1.47
N VAL A 454 -27.32 -1.62 -2.03
CA VAL A 454 -28.55 -1.49 -1.25
C VAL A 454 -28.70 -2.79 -0.45
N LEU A 455 -28.84 -2.69 0.87
CA LEU A 455 -28.98 -3.82 1.79
C LEU A 455 -30.32 -4.53 1.56
N PHE A 456 -30.38 -5.46 0.61
CA PHE A 456 -31.42 -6.49 0.63
C PHE A 456 -30.81 -7.84 0.99
N GLY A 457 -31.22 -8.39 2.14
CA GLY A 457 -31.13 -9.83 2.41
C GLY A 457 -30.53 -10.19 3.77
N GLY A 458 -31.37 -10.70 4.66
CA GLY A 458 -31.06 -11.12 6.02
C GLY A 458 -30.17 -12.36 6.18
N ASP A 459 -29.72 -12.46 7.42
CA ASP A 459 -29.42 -13.65 8.24
C ASP A 459 -28.14 -14.46 8.01
N GLY A 460 -27.49 -14.75 9.15
CA GLY A 460 -26.49 -15.80 9.28
C GLY A 460 -25.49 -15.54 10.40
N GLU A 461 -25.87 -15.88 11.62
CA GLU A 461 -25.04 -15.96 12.83
C GLU A 461 -23.69 -16.66 12.59
N ASN A 462 -22.64 -16.20 13.28
CA ASN A 462 -21.62 -17.07 13.89
C ASN A 462 -20.79 -16.23 14.86
N GLU A 463 -21.16 -16.33 16.14
CA GLU A 463 -20.31 -16.00 17.28
C GLU A 463 -19.12 -16.96 17.30
N ASN A 464 -17.90 -16.42 17.40
CA ASN A 464 -16.80 -17.12 18.04
C ASN A 464 -16.01 -16.07 18.84
N ASN A 465 -16.26 -16.09 20.14
CA ASN A 465 -15.40 -15.50 21.15
C ASN A 465 -14.09 -16.28 21.17
N ASP A 466 -12.99 -15.66 20.76
CA ASP A 466 -11.66 -16.08 21.17
C ASP A 466 -11.02 -14.92 21.94
N GLU A 467 -11.02 -15.11 23.25
CA GLU A 467 -10.31 -14.36 24.28
C GLU A 467 -8.80 -14.57 24.06
N PHE A 468 -8.03 -13.49 23.86
CA PHE A 468 -6.58 -13.56 23.70
C PHE A 468 -5.89 -12.99 24.95
N ASP A 469 -5.33 -13.88 25.76
CA ASP A 469 -4.19 -13.61 26.64
C ASP A 469 -2.90 -13.75 25.81
N ILE A 470 -2.20 -12.64 25.52
CA ILE A 470 -0.73 -12.48 25.52
C ILE A 470 -0.41 -11.02 25.84
#